data_AF-A0A3S4UV69-F1
#
_entry.id   AF-A0A3S4UV69-F1
#
_cell.length_a   1.000
_cell.length_b   1.000
_cell.length_c   1.000
_cell.angle_alpha   90.00
_cell.angle_beta   90.00
_cell.angle_gamma   90.00
#
_symmetry.space_group_name_H-M   'P 1'
#
loop_
_entity.id
_entity.type
_entity.pdbx_description
1 polymer ?
#
loop_
_entity_poly.entity_id
_entity_poly.type
_entity_poly.pdbx_seq_one_letter_code
_entity_poly.pdbx_strand_id
1 'polypeptide(L)'
;MSIIRYELTIRLTTHSPLHSGGMDVVADPTREGVDREAVATRFARDAHERPILTGRSVKGAVRTACTRYLEKNPESDVAQFLTEEAQARLWGDRGKKAPNGTPLRASALTFHPVEIPEEALAGSRSGDSSEAEQRQAGADLPCRVGIAMNRCWGAVGDGALFVHEFVPRGNALTLVITAEGINDEAPAKRTNAEGGADASEEKKEPAAPPEPATAAEVKQLLELIVGLFKAGQVSFGGRQSAGWGRIALDDGKPKDERWRLREFSLKTREGLKSLLSDSPLPGTELEPVDCGPAKRTRITVTWKSPTGILVADPGLSKQDKADLKEEREAALAEGRIFDKKPVPTVPLRDAGGEDGPLVLPGSSVRGALRARASRIARTVLVGALGQRLDNWSKPDITVHDQLADDPTLVRDLFGTTEQRGALTVLDTQAAPSANPRTVTHNAGDRWTGGVAEGALYGEEVHDGARWDDIVLELDPDRLPNEQNRRCAAWCLLGLVLAELSTGTLPLGSRGTRGLGQVEVTGLTVEGLELLGLPGDGSWMFTAGEGQSGRDAADALLKHLRTVNETIKPNGGADAAGWSSYLIETGEKNNA
;
A
#
# COMPACT_ATOMS: atom_id res chain seq x y z
N MET A 1 36.89 -14.15 -20.86
CA MET A 1 35.82 -13.67 -19.96
C MET A 1 36.32 -13.69 -18.53
N SER A 2 36.48 -12.53 -17.92
CA SER A 2 36.70 -12.41 -16.48
C SER A 2 35.38 -12.05 -15.82
N ILE A 3 34.99 -12.75 -14.76
CA ILE A 3 33.78 -12.44 -14.00
C ILE A 3 34.12 -11.38 -12.94
N ILE A 4 33.30 -10.34 -12.90
CA ILE A 4 33.28 -9.36 -11.81
C ILE A 4 32.03 -9.63 -10.99
N ARG A 5 32.22 -9.74 -9.67
CA ARG A 5 31.13 -9.84 -8.72
C ARG A 5 30.94 -8.50 -8.02
N TYR A 6 29.69 -8.09 -7.90
CA TYR A 6 29.27 -6.87 -7.25
C TYR A 6 28.49 -7.20 -6.00
N GLU A 7 28.63 -6.39 -4.96
CA GLU A 7 27.75 -6.40 -3.80
C GLU A 7 27.35 -4.97 -3.46
N LEU A 8 26.05 -4.69 -3.59
CA LEU A 8 25.44 -3.43 -3.23
C LEU A 8 24.69 -3.60 -1.91
N THR A 9 25.06 -2.82 -0.91
CA THR A 9 24.31 -2.67 0.35
C THR A 9 23.59 -1.34 0.34
N ILE A 10 22.30 -1.32 0.71
CA ILE A 10 21.47 -0.11 0.83
C ILE A 10 20.81 -0.10 2.21
N ARG A 11 20.98 1.00 2.95
CA ARG A 11 20.32 1.25 4.25
C ARG A 11 19.03 2.02 4.02
N LEU A 12 17.94 1.46 4.56
CA LEU A 12 16.58 1.94 4.35
C LEU A 12 15.89 2.14 5.71
N THR A 13 14.89 3.01 5.74
CA THR A 13 14.00 3.18 6.91
C THR A 13 12.55 3.06 6.48
N THR A 14 11.71 2.41 7.28
CA THR A 14 10.26 2.35 7.03
C THR A 14 9.62 3.72 7.30
N HIS A 15 8.97 4.31 6.30
CA HIS A 15 8.23 5.58 6.44
C HIS A 15 6.74 5.38 6.71
N SER A 16 6.25 4.17 6.49
CA SER A 16 4.90 3.72 6.83
C SER A 16 4.97 2.29 7.36
N PRO A 17 3.88 1.75 7.93
CA PRO A 17 3.77 0.32 8.18
C PRO A 17 4.11 -0.50 6.93
N LEU A 18 4.80 -1.62 7.12
CA LEU A 18 5.22 -2.51 6.05
C LEU A 18 4.68 -3.91 6.29
N HIS A 19 4.07 -4.49 5.26
CA HIS A 19 3.62 -5.89 5.27
C HIS A 19 3.99 -6.57 3.96
N SER A 20 4.77 -7.63 4.04
CA SER A 20 5.04 -8.54 2.91
C SER A 20 4.21 -9.80 3.12
N GLY A 21 3.04 -9.86 2.48
CA GLY A 21 2.11 -10.98 2.68
C GLY A 21 2.68 -12.33 2.25
N GLY A 22 2.37 -13.36 3.03
CA GLY A 22 1.96 -14.67 2.53
C GLY A 22 0.51 -14.64 2.00
N MET A 23 -0.03 -15.77 1.56
CA MET A 23 -1.41 -15.87 1.07
C MET A 23 -2.41 -15.38 2.12
N ASP A 24 -3.36 -14.52 1.73
CA ASP A 24 -4.48 -14.16 2.60
C ASP A 24 -5.26 -15.44 2.93
N VAL A 25 -5.22 -15.87 4.19
CA VAL A 25 -6.08 -16.95 4.66
C VAL A 25 -7.44 -16.33 4.92
N VAL A 26 -8.31 -16.41 3.90
CA VAL A 26 -9.72 -16.08 4.06
C VAL A 26 -10.27 -16.94 5.19
N ALA A 27 -10.94 -16.32 6.17
CA ALA A 27 -11.58 -17.04 7.26
C ALA A 27 -12.48 -18.15 6.68
N ASP A 28 -12.39 -19.36 7.24
CA ASP A 28 -13.12 -20.53 6.74
C ASP A 28 -14.63 -20.22 6.65
N PRO A 29 -15.20 -20.15 5.43
CA PRO A 29 -16.59 -19.77 5.25
C PRO A 29 -17.57 -20.82 5.80
N THR A 30 -17.11 -22.04 6.06
CA THR A 30 -17.93 -23.14 6.58
C THR A 30 -18.19 -23.05 8.09
N ARG A 31 -17.46 -22.20 8.83
CA ARG A 31 -17.74 -21.93 10.24
C ARG A 31 -18.86 -20.89 10.38
N GLU A 32 -19.91 -21.21 11.13
CA GLU A 32 -21.02 -20.28 11.39
C GLU A 32 -20.71 -19.31 12.53
N GLY A 33 -21.07 -18.03 12.37
CA GLY A 33 -21.20 -17.08 13.48
C GLY A 33 -19.91 -16.52 14.10
N VAL A 34 -19.98 -16.25 15.42
CA VAL A 34 -19.01 -15.49 16.23
C VAL A 34 -17.65 -16.20 16.39
N ASP A 35 -17.54 -17.47 15.97
CA ASP A 35 -16.34 -18.32 16.08
C ASP A 35 -15.40 -18.25 14.85
N ARG A 36 -15.64 -17.33 13.91
CA ARG A 36 -14.72 -17.04 12.80
C ARG A 36 -13.53 -16.21 13.29
N GLU A 37 -12.52 -16.87 13.85
CA GLU A 37 -11.23 -16.22 14.13
C GLU A 37 -10.45 -15.98 12.84
N ALA A 38 -10.19 -14.71 12.52
CA ALA A 38 -9.33 -14.37 11.39
C ALA A 38 -7.87 -14.71 11.72
N VAL A 39 -7.27 -15.59 10.92
CA VAL A 39 -5.84 -15.95 11.04
C VAL A 39 -5.01 -14.80 10.49
N ALA A 40 -4.03 -14.32 11.27
CA ALA A 40 -3.15 -13.26 10.81
C ALA A 40 -2.33 -13.69 9.58
N THR A 41 -2.37 -12.90 8.51
CA THR A 41 -1.43 -13.03 7.40
C THR A 41 -0.05 -12.64 7.95
N ARG A 42 0.82 -13.64 8.12
CA ARG A 42 2.16 -13.48 8.70
C ARG A 42 3.22 -13.15 7.66
N PHE A 43 4.34 -12.60 8.13
CA PHE A 43 5.56 -12.53 7.35
C PHE A 43 6.13 -13.94 7.09
N ALA A 44 6.93 -14.06 6.02
CA ALA A 44 7.80 -15.22 5.89
C ALA A 44 8.78 -15.23 7.06
N ARG A 45 9.12 -16.42 7.56
CA ARG A 45 10.08 -16.61 8.66
C ARG A 45 11.28 -17.41 8.20
N ASP A 46 12.44 -17.15 8.81
CA ASP A 46 13.65 -17.94 8.60
C ASP A 46 13.62 -19.26 9.38
N ALA A 47 14.70 -20.05 9.32
CA ALA A 47 14.79 -21.33 10.03
C ALA A 47 14.78 -21.20 11.57
N HIS A 48 14.93 -19.98 12.10
CA HIS A 48 14.85 -19.66 13.53
C HIS A 48 13.50 -19.01 13.88
N GLU A 49 12.51 -19.09 13.00
CA GLU A 49 11.18 -18.48 13.16
C GLU A 49 11.21 -16.93 13.25
N ARG A 50 12.26 -16.27 12.76
CA ARG A 50 12.33 -14.80 12.75
C ARG A 50 11.73 -14.22 11.47
N PRO A 51 10.93 -13.15 11.54
CA PRO A 51 10.29 -12.56 10.36
C PRO A 51 11.34 -11.97 9.39
N ILE A 52 11.13 -12.17 8.10
CA ILE A 52 12.01 -11.70 7.01
C ILE A 52 11.20 -11.14 5.83
N LEU A 53 11.76 -10.16 5.14
CA LEU A 53 11.32 -9.85 3.77
C LEU A 53 12.08 -10.75 2.80
N THR A 54 11.35 -11.58 2.06
CA THR A 54 12.00 -12.49 1.12
C THR A 54 12.69 -11.73 -0.01
N GLY A 55 13.86 -12.21 -0.44
CA GLY A 55 14.57 -11.65 -1.59
C GLY A 55 13.71 -11.63 -2.87
N ARG A 56 12.78 -12.58 -3.02
CA ARG A 56 11.81 -12.62 -4.12
C ARG A 56 10.84 -11.42 -4.08
N SER A 57 10.29 -11.10 -2.91
CA SER A 57 9.41 -9.94 -2.73
C SER A 57 10.13 -8.64 -3.07
N VAL A 58 11.35 -8.47 -2.55
CA VAL A 58 12.17 -7.28 -2.81
C VAL A 58 12.55 -7.18 -4.29
N LYS A 59 13.03 -8.28 -4.89
CA LYS A 59 13.36 -8.34 -6.33
C LYS A 59 12.15 -7.97 -7.18
N GLY A 60 10.95 -8.46 -6.86
CA GLY A 60 9.73 -8.12 -7.57
C GLY A 60 9.38 -6.64 -7.52
N ALA A 61 9.50 -6.02 -6.34
CA ALA A 61 9.26 -4.59 -6.15
C ALA A 61 10.26 -3.73 -6.93
N VAL A 62 11.56 -4.03 -6.80
CA VAL A 62 12.64 -3.26 -7.47
C VAL A 62 12.57 -3.45 -8.99
N ARG A 63 12.35 -4.68 -9.49
CA ARG A 63 12.17 -4.95 -10.93
C ARG A 63 10.99 -4.15 -11.49
N THR A 64 9.86 -4.13 -10.78
CA THR A 64 8.68 -3.36 -11.21
C THR A 64 8.96 -1.86 -11.28
N ALA A 65 9.71 -1.32 -10.32
CA ALA A 65 10.10 0.09 -10.33
C ALA A 65 11.04 0.41 -11.52
N CYS A 66 12.04 -0.44 -11.78
CA CYS A 66 12.94 -0.29 -12.92
C CYS A 66 12.19 -0.35 -14.24
N THR A 67 11.34 -1.36 -14.46
CA THR A 67 10.56 -1.50 -15.69
C THR A 67 9.69 -0.27 -15.94
N ARG A 68 8.97 0.22 -14.92
CA ARG A 68 8.15 1.44 -15.05
C ARG A 68 8.98 2.67 -15.39
N TYR A 69 10.19 2.79 -14.83
CA TYR A 69 11.05 3.93 -15.13
C TYR A 69 11.52 3.91 -16.58
N LEU A 70 11.94 2.75 -17.08
CA LEU A 70 12.44 2.57 -18.45
C LEU A 70 11.33 2.77 -19.48
N GLU A 71 10.13 2.24 -19.24
CA GLU A 71 8.95 2.45 -20.09
C GLU A 71 8.56 3.94 -20.20
N LYS A 72 8.74 4.70 -19.12
CA LYS A 72 8.41 6.14 -19.09
C LYS A 72 9.49 7.03 -19.69
N ASN A 73 10.74 6.57 -19.69
CA ASN A 73 11.88 7.35 -20.14
C ASN A 73 12.66 6.57 -21.22
N PRO A 74 12.01 6.22 -22.36
CA PRO A 74 12.64 5.40 -23.41
C PRO A 74 13.85 6.10 -24.04
N GLU A 75 13.87 7.44 -24.04
CA GLU A 75 14.96 8.26 -24.57
C GLU A 75 16.13 8.45 -23.60
N SER A 76 16.03 7.97 -22.35
CA SER A 76 17.11 8.13 -21.38
C SER A 76 18.34 7.28 -21.75
N ASP A 77 19.54 7.78 -21.46
CA ASP A 77 20.80 7.05 -21.67
C ASP A 77 20.76 5.66 -21.02
N VAL A 78 20.12 5.56 -19.86
CA VAL A 78 19.92 4.32 -19.10
C VAL A 78 19.01 3.34 -19.85
N ALA A 79 17.97 3.81 -20.55
CA ALA A 79 17.09 2.95 -21.35
C ALA A 79 17.75 2.45 -22.63
N GLN A 80 18.60 3.27 -23.26
CA GLN A 80 19.43 2.84 -24.38
C GLN A 80 20.41 1.73 -23.97
N PHE A 81 20.91 1.80 -22.73
CA PHE A 81 21.81 0.80 -22.17
C PHE A 81 21.08 -0.47 -21.68
N LEU A 82 19.95 -0.31 -20.98
CA LEU A 82 19.16 -1.40 -20.39
C LEU A 82 18.01 -1.81 -21.31
N THR A 83 18.36 -2.28 -22.52
CA THR A 83 17.42 -2.84 -23.50
C THR A 83 16.61 -4.00 -22.93
N GLU A 84 15.51 -4.39 -23.59
CA GLU A 84 14.69 -5.54 -23.16
C GLU A 84 15.52 -6.83 -23.03
N GLU A 85 16.48 -7.04 -23.93
CA GLU A 85 17.40 -8.17 -23.86
C GLU A 85 18.34 -8.08 -22.65
N ALA A 86 18.94 -6.92 -22.40
CA ALA A 86 19.80 -6.68 -21.24
C ALA A 86 19.01 -6.91 -19.93
N GLN A 87 17.77 -6.42 -19.86
CA GLN A 87 16.87 -6.68 -18.74
C GLN A 87 16.56 -8.17 -18.57
N ALA A 88 16.35 -8.92 -19.66
CA ALA A 88 16.14 -10.36 -19.58
C ALA A 88 17.39 -11.09 -19.03
N ARG A 89 18.59 -10.71 -19.47
CA ARG A 89 19.88 -11.24 -18.95
C ARG A 89 20.06 -10.92 -17.46
N LEU A 90 19.76 -9.69 -17.04
CA LEU A 90 19.94 -9.23 -15.66
C LEU A 90 18.94 -9.87 -14.70
N TRP A 91 17.65 -9.80 -15.02
CA TRP A 91 16.56 -10.23 -14.12
C TRP A 91 16.24 -11.72 -14.19
N GLY A 92 16.64 -12.38 -15.28
CA GLY A 92 16.26 -13.75 -15.62
C GLY A 92 14.88 -13.85 -16.25
N ASP A 93 14.67 -14.96 -16.97
CA ASP A 93 13.42 -15.26 -17.66
C ASP A 93 12.28 -15.57 -16.68
N ARG A 94 11.04 -15.32 -17.12
CA ARG A 94 9.83 -15.68 -16.36
C ARG A 94 9.32 -17.07 -16.78
N GLY A 95 8.75 -17.80 -15.83
CA GLY A 95 8.02 -19.05 -16.10
C GLY A 95 8.79 -20.33 -15.78
N LYS A 96 8.21 -21.48 -16.15
CA LYS A 96 8.81 -22.81 -15.93
C LYS A 96 9.53 -23.37 -17.16
N LYS A 97 9.23 -22.86 -18.37
CA LYS A 97 9.85 -23.24 -19.65
C LYS A 97 9.82 -22.04 -20.60
N ALA A 98 10.85 -21.89 -21.44
CA ALA A 98 10.84 -20.89 -22.50
C ALA A 98 9.85 -21.28 -23.62
N PRO A 99 9.24 -20.32 -24.34
CA PRO A 99 8.25 -20.59 -25.39
C PRO A 99 8.76 -21.50 -26.52
N ASN A 100 10.07 -21.49 -26.76
CA ASN A 100 10.78 -22.20 -27.82
C ASN A 100 11.57 -23.42 -27.30
N GLY A 101 11.38 -23.81 -26.04
CA GLY A 101 12.09 -24.96 -25.45
C GLY A 101 13.56 -24.70 -25.08
N THR A 102 14.07 -23.47 -25.18
CA THR A 102 15.40 -23.12 -24.69
C THR A 102 15.46 -23.14 -23.15
N PRO A 103 16.64 -23.37 -22.55
CA PRO A 103 16.82 -23.19 -21.12
C PRO A 103 16.46 -21.76 -20.69
N LEU A 104 15.79 -21.61 -19.55
CA LEU A 104 15.53 -20.29 -18.97
C LEU A 104 16.85 -19.65 -18.54
N ARG A 105 17.01 -18.35 -18.83
CA ARG A 105 18.14 -17.55 -18.34
C ARG A 105 18.13 -17.48 -16.81
N ALA A 106 19.24 -17.88 -16.20
CA ALA A 106 19.50 -17.56 -14.81
C ALA A 106 19.66 -16.04 -14.66
N SER A 107 19.23 -15.49 -13.53
CA SER A 107 19.40 -14.07 -13.26
C SER A 107 20.83 -13.78 -12.84
N ALA A 108 21.40 -12.69 -13.37
CA ALA A 108 22.67 -12.14 -12.89
C ALA A 108 22.58 -11.47 -11.51
N LEU A 109 21.35 -11.30 -10.96
CA LEU A 109 21.07 -10.61 -9.70
C LEU A 109 20.50 -11.57 -8.65
N THR A 110 21.11 -11.54 -7.47
CA THR A 110 20.62 -12.21 -6.26
C THR A 110 20.27 -11.17 -5.21
N PHE A 111 18.99 -11.14 -4.83
CA PHE A 111 18.48 -10.32 -3.74
C PHE A 111 18.47 -11.17 -2.48
N HIS A 112 19.19 -10.72 -1.46
CA HIS A 112 19.24 -11.42 -0.18
C HIS A 112 17.98 -11.13 0.63
N PRO A 113 17.52 -12.06 1.50
CA PRO A 113 16.47 -11.77 2.46
C PRO A 113 16.86 -10.58 3.33
N VAL A 114 15.91 -9.69 3.61
CA VAL A 114 16.10 -8.58 4.55
C VAL A 114 15.59 -9.03 5.91
N GLU A 115 16.49 -9.03 6.89
CA GLU A 115 16.15 -9.31 8.28
C GLU A 115 15.33 -8.17 8.86
N ILE A 116 14.30 -8.51 9.64
CA ILE A 116 13.50 -7.54 10.37
C ILE A 116 14.17 -7.26 11.72
N PRO A 117 14.40 -5.98 12.08
CA PRO A 117 15.03 -5.61 13.35
C PRO A 117 14.20 -6.05 14.56
N GLU A 118 14.86 -6.40 15.66
CA GLU A 118 14.21 -6.80 16.91
C GLU A 118 13.32 -5.68 17.49
N GLU A 119 13.69 -4.42 17.24
CA GLU A 119 12.92 -3.24 17.65
C GLU A 119 11.54 -3.16 16.98
N ALA A 120 11.32 -3.88 15.87
CA ALA A 120 10.03 -3.97 15.21
C ALA A 120 9.08 -4.99 15.84
N LEU A 121 9.60 -5.91 16.67
CA LEU A 121 8.85 -7.00 17.27
C LEU A 121 7.99 -6.49 18.44
N ALA A 122 6.84 -7.13 18.63
CA ALA A 122 5.93 -6.85 19.73
C ALA A 122 6.59 -7.17 21.07
N GLY A 123 6.30 -6.37 22.11
CA GLY A 123 6.82 -6.64 23.47
C GLY A 123 8.28 -6.27 23.70
N SER A 124 8.95 -5.53 22.80
CA SER A 124 10.30 -5.00 22.96
C SER A 124 10.46 -3.93 24.08
N ARG A 125 9.46 -3.77 24.97
CA ARG A 125 9.54 -3.02 26.23
C ARG A 125 9.09 -3.88 27.41
N SER A 126 9.90 -3.84 28.47
CA SER A 126 9.79 -4.64 29.69
C SER A 126 8.44 -4.50 30.39
N GLY A 127 7.69 -5.60 30.46
CA GLY A 127 6.55 -5.80 31.34
C GLY A 127 6.55 -7.23 31.90
N ASP A 128 6.08 -7.38 33.15
CA ASP A 128 6.08 -8.60 33.97
C ASP A 128 5.13 -9.69 33.41
N SER A 129 5.50 -10.32 32.29
CA SER A 129 4.88 -11.55 31.80
C SER A 129 5.81 -12.75 31.98
N SER A 130 5.26 -13.97 31.95
CA SER A 130 6.03 -15.19 32.24
C SER A 130 7.14 -15.44 31.20
N GLU A 131 8.25 -16.07 31.59
CA GLU A 131 9.41 -16.32 30.69
C GLU A 131 9.06 -17.08 29.39
N ALA A 132 7.98 -17.87 29.37
CA ALA A 132 7.53 -18.60 28.19
C ALA A 132 6.70 -17.71 27.24
N GLU A 133 5.86 -16.82 27.78
CA GLU A 133 5.12 -15.81 27.01
C GLU A 133 6.06 -14.72 26.49
N GLN A 134 7.10 -14.35 27.23
CA GLN A 134 8.14 -13.42 26.77
C GLN A 134 8.96 -13.98 25.61
N ARG A 135 9.28 -15.28 25.60
CA ARG A 135 10.03 -15.94 24.50
C ARG A 135 9.20 -16.04 23.21
N GLN A 136 7.89 -16.19 23.31
CA GLN A 136 6.98 -16.26 22.14
C GLN A 136 6.55 -14.85 21.67
N ALA A 137 6.25 -13.93 22.59
CA ALA A 137 5.85 -12.56 22.28
C ALA A 137 7.00 -11.71 21.71
N GLY A 138 8.24 -11.92 22.20
CA GLY A 138 9.43 -11.22 21.71
C GLY A 138 9.90 -11.61 20.30
N ALA A 139 9.21 -12.55 19.63
CA ALA A 139 9.52 -13.03 18.29
C ALA A 139 8.44 -12.69 17.23
N ASP A 140 7.32 -12.09 17.64
CA ASP A 140 6.18 -11.82 16.76
C ASP A 140 6.05 -10.34 16.42
N LEU A 141 5.58 -10.02 15.22
CA LEU A 141 5.29 -8.66 14.79
C LEU A 141 3.92 -8.20 15.30
N PRO A 142 3.72 -6.89 15.55
CA PRO A 142 2.40 -6.38 15.86
C PRO A 142 1.41 -6.69 14.72
N CYS A 143 0.18 -7.01 15.10
CA CYS A 143 -0.89 -7.33 14.17
C CYS A 143 -1.87 -6.15 14.06
N ARG A 144 -2.35 -5.88 12.85
CA ARG A 144 -3.41 -4.90 12.61
C ARG A 144 -4.64 -5.55 11.99
N VAL A 145 -5.78 -5.29 12.60
CA VAL A 145 -7.09 -5.70 12.10
C VAL A 145 -7.58 -4.72 11.04
N GLY A 146 -8.11 -5.26 9.95
CA GLY A 146 -8.80 -4.53 8.89
C GLY A 146 -10.15 -5.13 8.59
N ILE A 147 -11.05 -4.31 8.03
CA ILE A 147 -12.38 -4.73 7.59
C ILE A 147 -12.63 -4.29 6.15
N ALA A 148 -13.53 -4.97 5.43
CA ALA A 148 -14.15 -4.39 4.24
C ALA A 148 -15.60 -3.96 4.52
N MET A 149 -15.97 -2.80 3.95
CA MET A 149 -17.31 -2.22 4.09
C MET A 149 -18.23 -2.72 2.97
N ASN A 150 -19.42 -3.18 3.34
CA ASN A 150 -20.53 -3.39 2.43
C ASN A 150 -21.09 -2.02 1.99
N ARG A 151 -21.18 -1.81 0.68
CA ARG A 151 -21.58 -0.52 0.08
C ARG A 151 -23.07 -0.26 0.13
N CYS A 152 -23.89 -1.31 0.18
CA CYS A 152 -25.33 -1.15 0.29
C CYS A 152 -25.72 -0.62 1.67
N TRP A 153 -25.09 -1.15 2.72
CA TRP A 153 -25.50 -0.90 4.10
C TRP A 153 -24.55 0.01 4.89
N GLY A 154 -23.32 0.23 4.40
CA GLY A 154 -22.26 0.94 5.14
C GLY A 154 -21.74 0.17 6.36
N ALA A 155 -22.10 -1.12 6.50
CA ALA A 155 -21.68 -2.00 7.58
C ALA A 155 -20.45 -2.83 7.20
N VAL A 156 -19.88 -3.56 8.16
CA VAL A 156 -18.83 -4.56 7.89
C VAL A 156 -19.43 -5.68 7.03
N GLY A 157 -18.74 -6.07 5.95
CA GLY A 157 -19.14 -7.21 5.14
C GLY A 157 -18.95 -8.54 5.86
N ASP A 158 -19.81 -9.52 5.57
CA ASP A 158 -19.57 -10.88 6.06
C ASP A 158 -18.27 -11.45 5.46
N GLY A 159 -17.52 -12.21 6.27
CA GLY A 159 -16.22 -12.78 5.89
C GLY A 159 -15.11 -11.76 5.62
N ALA A 160 -15.34 -10.47 5.86
CA ALA A 160 -14.43 -9.40 5.47
C ALA A 160 -13.53 -8.88 6.59
N LEU A 161 -13.18 -9.75 7.55
CA LEU A 161 -12.23 -9.45 8.63
C LEU A 161 -10.84 -9.97 8.23
N PHE A 162 -9.85 -9.09 8.27
CA PHE A 162 -8.47 -9.42 7.91
C PHE A 162 -7.53 -9.01 9.04
N VAL A 163 -6.48 -9.78 9.27
CA VAL A 163 -5.45 -9.45 10.27
C VAL A 163 -4.09 -9.57 9.60
N HIS A 164 -3.24 -8.56 9.74
CA HIS A 164 -1.91 -8.55 9.12
C HIS A 164 -0.83 -8.24 10.15
N GLU A 165 0.20 -9.07 10.20
CA GLU A 165 1.45 -8.68 10.82
C GLU A 165 2.06 -7.51 10.04
N PHE A 166 2.66 -6.54 10.72
CA PHE A 166 3.35 -5.44 10.06
C PHE A 166 4.60 -5.01 10.82
N VAL A 167 5.58 -4.51 10.08
CA VAL A 167 6.73 -3.79 10.63
C VAL A 167 6.32 -2.32 10.80
N PRO A 168 6.40 -1.74 12.02
CA PRO A 168 6.04 -0.35 12.25
C PRO A 168 6.91 0.65 11.47
N ARG A 169 6.43 1.89 11.37
CA ARG A 169 7.21 3.01 10.85
C ARG A 169 8.44 3.27 11.74
N GLY A 170 9.54 3.72 11.14
CA GLY A 170 10.76 4.13 11.82
C GLY A 170 11.81 3.03 12.01
N ASN A 171 11.56 1.83 11.47
CA ASN A 171 12.45 0.69 11.59
C ASN A 171 13.51 0.69 10.48
N ALA A 172 14.75 0.39 10.83
CA ALA A 172 15.86 0.30 9.89
C ALA A 172 15.87 -1.06 9.17
N LEU A 173 16.12 -1.04 7.87
CA LEU A 173 16.19 -2.22 7.01
C LEU A 173 17.50 -2.19 6.22
N THR A 174 18.09 -3.37 5.98
CA THR A 174 19.33 -3.48 5.20
C THR A 174 19.11 -4.38 4.00
N LEU A 175 19.18 -3.78 2.81
CA LEU A 175 19.07 -4.51 1.55
C LEU A 175 20.46 -4.83 1.02
N VAL A 176 20.72 -6.11 0.74
CA VAL A 176 21.92 -6.57 0.06
C VAL A 176 21.54 -7.19 -1.30
N ILE A 177 22.21 -6.73 -2.35
CA ILE A 177 22.07 -7.23 -3.71
C ILE A 177 23.46 -7.67 -4.18
N THR A 178 23.62 -8.94 -4.54
CA THR A 178 24.84 -9.41 -5.21
C THR A 178 24.56 -9.61 -6.69
N ALA A 179 25.51 -9.24 -7.53
CA ALA A 179 25.39 -9.39 -8.97
C ALA A 179 26.67 -9.92 -9.61
N GLU A 180 26.55 -10.56 -10.77
CA GLU A 180 27.69 -11.07 -11.54
C GLU A 180 27.62 -10.58 -12.98
N GLY A 181 28.74 -10.05 -13.49
CA GLY A 181 28.85 -9.58 -14.86
C GLY A 181 30.15 -10.04 -15.51
N ILE A 182 30.12 -10.31 -16.80
CA ILE A 182 31.33 -10.62 -17.57
C ILE A 182 31.99 -9.32 -18.04
N ASN A 183 33.30 -9.24 -17.85
CA ASN A 183 34.14 -8.25 -18.49
C ASN A 183 34.57 -8.83 -19.84
N ASP A 184 33.91 -8.38 -20.92
CA ASP A 184 34.38 -8.61 -22.28
C ASP A 184 35.23 -7.42 -22.71
N GLU A 185 36.54 -7.63 -22.85
CA GLU A 185 37.25 -6.93 -23.92
C GLU A 185 36.60 -7.41 -25.22
N ALA A 186 35.93 -6.49 -25.92
CA ALA A 186 35.05 -6.68 -27.08
C ALA A 186 35.28 -7.96 -27.92
N PRO A 187 34.21 -8.60 -28.43
CA PRO A 187 34.39 -9.56 -29.51
C PRO A 187 34.95 -8.81 -30.71
N ALA A 188 36.20 -9.09 -31.07
CA ALA A 188 36.77 -8.70 -32.34
C ALA A 188 35.75 -9.06 -33.43
N LYS A 189 35.36 -8.06 -34.24
CA LYS A 189 34.66 -8.27 -35.50
C LYS A 189 35.29 -9.47 -36.18
N ARG A 190 34.61 -10.62 -36.19
CA ARG A 190 34.94 -11.68 -37.13
C ARG A 190 34.60 -11.09 -38.49
N THR A 191 35.63 -10.61 -39.18
CA THR A 191 35.56 -10.28 -40.58
C THR A 191 35.04 -11.51 -41.30
N ASN A 192 33.85 -11.41 -41.88
CA ASN A 192 33.34 -12.40 -42.81
C ASN A 192 34.35 -12.52 -43.95
N ALA A 193 35.17 -13.57 -43.93
CA ALA A 193 35.91 -13.98 -45.10
C ALA A 193 34.94 -14.77 -45.98
N GLU A 194 34.78 -14.29 -47.20
CA GLU A 194 34.03 -14.91 -48.29
C GLU A 194 34.47 -16.37 -48.52
N GLY A 195 33.50 -17.25 -48.80
CA GLY A 195 33.81 -18.57 -49.34
C GLY A 195 32.63 -19.54 -49.39
N GLY A 196 32.07 -19.71 -50.59
CA GLY A 196 31.56 -21.00 -51.06
C GLY A 196 30.07 -21.28 -50.84
N ALA A 197 29.32 -21.19 -51.93
CA ALA A 197 27.98 -21.77 -52.04
C ALA A 197 28.06 -23.30 -51.94
N ASP A 198 27.26 -23.90 -51.05
CA ASP A 198 26.61 -25.17 -51.35
C ASP A 198 25.36 -25.36 -50.49
N ALA A 199 24.27 -25.71 -51.17
CA ALA A 199 22.97 -25.93 -50.58
C ALA A 199 22.94 -27.29 -49.86
N SER A 200 22.77 -27.27 -48.54
CA SER A 200 22.42 -28.47 -47.77
C SER A 200 21.48 -28.11 -46.61
N GLU A 201 20.57 -29.03 -46.34
CA GLU A 201 19.40 -28.95 -45.47
C GLU A 201 19.66 -28.27 -44.12
N GLU A 202 18.90 -27.20 -43.82
CA GLU A 202 18.90 -26.53 -42.52
C GLU A 202 18.34 -27.46 -41.44
N LYS A 203 19.22 -28.25 -40.83
CA LYS A 203 19.03 -28.66 -39.43
C LYS A 203 18.96 -27.37 -38.61
N LYS A 204 17.80 -27.07 -38.01
CA LYS A 204 17.67 -26.05 -36.96
C LYS A 204 18.65 -26.40 -35.84
N GLU A 205 19.83 -25.81 -35.87
CA GLU A 205 20.75 -25.82 -34.74
C GLU A 205 20.00 -25.24 -33.53
N PRO A 206 20.13 -25.83 -32.33
CA PRO A 206 19.56 -25.24 -31.14
C PRO A 206 20.10 -23.83 -30.98
N ALA A 207 19.20 -22.86 -30.77
CA ALA A 207 19.57 -21.47 -30.58
C ALA A 207 20.73 -21.35 -29.59
N ALA A 208 21.75 -20.57 -29.95
CA ALA A 208 22.96 -20.40 -29.15
C ALA A 208 22.60 -20.06 -27.69
N PRO A 209 23.36 -20.56 -26.70
CA PRO A 209 23.06 -20.32 -25.31
C PRO A 209 23.01 -18.82 -25.03
N PRO A 210 22.05 -18.39 -24.20
CA PRO A 210 21.84 -17.00 -23.90
C PRO A 210 23.11 -16.33 -23.35
N GLU A 211 23.56 -15.24 -23.98
CA GLU A 211 24.73 -14.49 -23.50
C GLU A 211 24.50 -13.97 -22.05
N PRO A 212 25.51 -14.05 -21.18
CA PRO A 212 25.42 -13.54 -19.81
C PRO A 212 25.45 -12.01 -19.78
N ALA A 213 25.03 -11.42 -18.65
CA ALA A 213 25.07 -9.98 -18.47
C ALA A 213 26.52 -9.46 -18.40
N THR A 214 26.78 -8.32 -19.01
CA THR A 214 28.07 -7.63 -18.98
C THR A 214 28.26 -6.87 -17.66
N ALA A 215 29.52 -6.64 -17.30
CA ALA A 215 29.88 -5.82 -16.13
C ALA A 215 29.27 -4.41 -16.18
N ALA A 216 29.19 -3.81 -17.37
CA ALA A 216 28.60 -2.49 -17.57
C ALA A 216 27.07 -2.50 -17.41
N GLU A 217 26.37 -3.52 -17.93
CA GLU A 217 24.91 -3.70 -17.72
C GLU A 217 24.55 -3.85 -16.25
N VAL A 218 25.36 -4.60 -15.50
CA VAL A 218 25.19 -4.75 -14.06
C VAL A 218 25.36 -3.41 -13.36
N LYS A 219 26.46 -2.69 -13.63
CA LYS A 219 26.73 -1.40 -12.99
C LYS A 219 25.63 -0.38 -13.28
N GLN A 220 25.21 -0.25 -14.53
CA GLN A 220 24.16 0.68 -14.93
C GLN A 220 22.83 0.40 -14.24
N LEU A 221 22.48 -0.88 -14.06
CA LEU A 221 21.28 -1.25 -13.33
C LEU A 221 21.39 -0.95 -11.83
N LEU A 222 22.54 -1.18 -11.20
CA LEU A 222 22.75 -0.86 -9.79
C LEU A 222 22.65 0.66 -9.55
N GLU A 223 23.18 1.49 -10.45
CA GLU A 223 23.03 2.95 -10.43
C GLU A 223 21.56 3.37 -10.53
N LEU A 224 20.79 2.73 -11.42
CA LEU A 224 19.36 2.97 -11.55
C LEU A 224 18.61 2.57 -10.27
N ILE A 225 18.92 1.42 -9.67
CA ILE A 225 18.27 0.94 -8.45
C ILE A 225 18.46 1.97 -7.32
N VAL A 226 19.68 2.44 -7.10
CA VAL A 226 19.95 3.46 -6.07
C VAL A 226 19.24 4.78 -6.41
N GLY A 227 19.23 5.17 -7.69
CA GLY A 227 18.49 6.34 -8.17
C GLY A 227 17.00 6.28 -7.82
N LEU A 228 16.37 5.12 -8.02
CA LEU A 228 14.95 4.91 -7.72
C LEU A 228 14.64 4.93 -6.21
N PHE A 229 15.55 4.42 -5.37
CA PHE A 229 15.42 4.55 -3.91
C PHE A 229 15.56 6.00 -3.46
N LYS A 230 16.54 6.73 -3.99
CA LYS A 230 16.74 8.16 -3.73
C LYS A 230 15.52 8.99 -4.14
N ALA A 231 14.87 8.61 -5.23
CA ALA A 231 13.66 9.24 -5.73
C ALA A 231 12.36 8.86 -4.98
N GLY A 232 12.42 7.92 -4.02
CA GLY A 232 11.23 7.41 -3.32
C GLY A 232 10.24 6.64 -4.21
N GLN A 233 10.72 6.10 -5.34
CA GLN A 233 9.89 5.41 -6.34
C GLN A 233 9.73 3.91 -6.07
N VAL A 234 10.48 3.37 -5.09
CA VAL A 234 10.37 1.96 -4.64
C VAL A 234 9.49 1.88 -3.39
N SER A 235 8.64 0.87 -3.32
CA SER A 235 7.85 0.55 -2.12
C SER A 235 7.73 -0.97 -2.00
N PHE A 236 7.74 -1.47 -0.76
CA PHE A 236 7.69 -2.90 -0.47
C PHE A 236 6.30 -3.36 -0.04
N GLY A 237 6.01 -4.65 -0.18
CA GLY A 237 4.78 -5.22 0.37
C GLY A 237 3.52 -5.04 -0.47
N GLY A 238 2.43 -5.68 -0.03
CA GLY A 238 1.19 -5.84 -0.81
C GLY A 238 0.13 -4.76 -0.55
N ARG A 239 0.16 -4.08 0.60
CA ARG A 239 -0.90 -3.15 1.04
C ARG A 239 -0.67 -1.68 0.65
N GLN A 240 0.01 -1.45 -0.47
CA GLN A 240 0.45 -0.10 -0.86
C GLN A 240 -0.68 0.90 -1.11
N SER A 241 -1.88 0.45 -1.50
CA SER A 241 -3.06 1.33 -1.65
C SER A 241 -3.58 1.87 -0.31
N ALA A 242 -3.30 1.17 0.79
CA ALA A 242 -3.58 1.62 2.15
C ALA A 242 -2.41 2.43 2.75
N GLY A 243 -1.48 2.91 1.91
CA GLY A 243 -0.36 3.74 2.32
C GLY A 243 0.81 2.99 2.92
N TRP A 244 0.77 1.65 2.91
CA TRP A 244 1.83 0.82 3.48
C TRP A 244 3.00 0.64 2.51
N GLY A 245 4.14 0.21 3.05
CA GLY A 245 5.30 -0.17 2.27
C GLY A 245 6.20 0.97 1.81
N ARG A 246 5.97 2.20 2.28
CA ARG A 246 6.85 3.34 2.04
C ARG A 246 8.15 3.13 2.79
N ILE A 247 9.23 3.29 2.04
CA ILE A 247 10.61 3.20 2.51
C ILE A 247 11.36 4.39 1.94
N ALA A 248 12.36 4.86 2.67
CA ALA A 248 13.32 5.84 2.16
C ALA A 248 14.73 5.36 2.45
N LEU A 249 15.71 5.99 1.79
CA LEU A 249 17.09 5.90 2.22
C LEU A 249 17.22 6.50 3.62
N ASP A 250 18.10 5.93 4.42
CA ASP A 250 18.39 6.47 5.75
C ASP A 250 19.21 7.77 5.62
N ASP A 251 18.52 8.89 5.44
CA ASP A 251 19.14 10.21 5.24
C ASP A 251 19.86 10.75 6.49
N GLY A 252 19.70 10.09 7.65
CA GLY A 252 20.45 10.40 8.87
C GLY A 252 21.93 9.99 8.80
N LYS A 253 22.34 9.29 7.75
CA LYS A 253 23.69 8.77 7.55
C LYS A 253 24.46 9.48 6.43
N PRO A 254 25.81 9.56 6.50
CA PRO A 254 26.66 10.00 5.39
C PRO A 254 26.39 9.19 4.11
N LYS A 255 26.65 9.77 2.92
CA LYS A 255 26.44 9.11 1.60
C LYS A 255 27.02 7.68 1.56
N ASP A 256 28.24 7.51 2.07
CA ASP A 256 28.99 6.25 2.08
C ASP A 256 28.45 5.19 3.05
N GLU A 257 27.52 5.60 3.92
CA GLU A 257 26.76 4.74 4.83
C GLU A 257 25.35 4.45 4.30
N ARG A 258 24.77 5.30 3.44
CA ARG A 258 23.43 5.08 2.84
C ARG A 258 23.42 3.94 1.85
N TRP A 259 24.44 3.90 1.00
CA TRP A 259 24.68 2.74 0.14
C TRP A 259 26.19 2.53 -0.05
N ARG A 260 26.56 1.28 -0.30
CA ARG A 260 27.95 0.88 -0.54
C ARG A 260 27.99 -0.16 -1.64
N LEU A 261 28.77 0.10 -2.69
CA LEU A 261 29.09 -0.88 -3.71
C LEU A 261 30.48 -1.47 -3.44
N ARG A 262 30.61 -2.79 -3.48
CA ARG A 262 31.89 -3.51 -3.49
C ARG A 262 32.04 -4.25 -4.82
N GLU A 263 33.23 -4.18 -5.40
CA GLU A 263 33.57 -4.85 -6.66
C GLU A 263 34.69 -5.87 -6.43
N PHE A 264 34.51 -7.08 -6.94
CA PHE A 264 35.44 -8.19 -6.75
C PHE A 264 35.84 -8.79 -8.11
N SER A 265 37.12 -8.66 -8.47
CA SER A 265 37.67 -9.32 -9.66
C SER A 265 38.13 -10.73 -9.33
N LEU A 266 37.37 -11.73 -9.78
CA LEU A 266 37.64 -13.15 -9.50
C LEU A 266 38.87 -13.69 -10.26
N LYS A 267 39.45 -12.90 -11.18
CA LYS A 267 40.67 -13.25 -11.91
C LYS A 267 41.93 -13.09 -11.05
N THR A 268 41.86 -12.33 -9.96
CA THR A 268 43.03 -11.97 -9.15
C THR A 268 42.99 -12.66 -7.79
N ARG A 269 44.16 -13.06 -7.28
CA ARG A 269 44.30 -13.60 -5.92
C ARG A 269 43.80 -12.61 -4.86
N GLU A 270 44.06 -11.32 -5.07
CA GLU A 270 43.63 -10.24 -4.19
C GLU A 270 42.11 -10.08 -4.20
N GLY A 271 41.47 -10.11 -5.37
CA GLY A 271 40.01 -10.07 -5.50
C GLY A 271 39.31 -11.28 -4.86
N LEU A 272 39.91 -12.48 -4.96
CA LEU A 272 39.41 -13.67 -4.26
C LEU A 272 39.58 -13.58 -2.74
N LYS A 273 40.74 -13.10 -2.26
CA LYS A 273 40.96 -12.85 -0.82
C LYS A 273 39.99 -11.81 -0.28
N SER A 274 39.75 -10.76 -1.05
CA SER A 274 38.83 -9.67 -0.76
C SER A 274 37.39 -10.16 -0.63
N LEU A 275 36.93 -11.01 -1.56
CA LEU A 275 35.60 -11.65 -1.50
C LEU A 275 35.41 -12.54 -0.27
N LEU A 276 36.44 -13.30 0.11
CA LEU A 276 36.40 -14.23 1.24
C LEU A 276 36.68 -13.55 2.59
N SER A 277 37.11 -12.29 2.59
CA SER A 277 37.43 -11.57 3.81
C SER A 277 36.19 -10.83 4.33
N ASP A 278 35.96 -10.93 5.64
CA ASP A 278 34.97 -10.11 6.35
C ASP A 278 35.45 -8.67 6.58
N SER A 279 36.63 -8.32 6.05
CA SER A 279 37.23 -6.99 6.24
C SER A 279 36.45 -5.93 5.45
N PRO A 280 36.14 -4.77 6.07
CA PRO A 280 35.47 -3.67 5.39
C PRO A 280 36.41 -3.08 4.34
N LEU A 281 36.22 -3.48 3.09
CA LEU A 281 36.90 -2.87 1.95
C LEU A 281 36.32 -1.47 1.71
N PRO A 282 37.14 -0.52 1.22
CA PRO A 282 36.63 0.75 0.73
C PRO A 282 35.63 0.48 -0.39
N GLY A 283 34.47 1.15 -0.32
CA GLY A 283 33.46 1.04 -1.37
C GLY A 283 33.94 1.68 -2.66
N THR A 284 33.49 1.16 -3.79
CA THR A 284 33.61 1.84 -5.09
C THR A 284 32.55 2.92 -5.17
N GLU A 285 32.90 4.09 -5.72
CA GLU A 285 31.93 5.15 -5.94
C GLU A 285 30.90 4.73 -7.00
N LEU A 286 29.62 4.87 -6.63
CA LEU A 286 28.46 4.63 -7.48
C LEU A 286 27.71 5.95 -7.63
N GLU A 287 27.57 6.44 -8.85
CA GLU A 287 26.79 7.64 -9.16
C GLU A 287 25.34 7.24 -9.50
N PRO A 288 24.36 7.54 -8.63
CA PRO A 288 22.99 7.12 -8.88
C PRO A 288 22.37 7.90 -10.04
N VAL A 289 21.57 7.23 -10.86
CA VAL A 289 20.78 7.87 -11.92
C VAL A 289 19.81 8.87 -11.29
N ASP A 290 19.74 10.08 -11.85
CA ASP A 290 18.71 11.05 -11.46
C ASP A 290 17.35 10.63 -12.03
N CYS A 291 16.55 9.97 -11.20
CA CYS A 291 15.23 9.48 -11.60
C CYS A 291 14.11 10.54 -11.43
N GLY A 292 14.45 11.74 -10.95
CA GLY A 292 13.49 12.77 -10.55
C GLY A 292 12.57 12.34 -9.40
N PRO A 293 11.82 13.27 -8.78
CA PRO A 293 10.87 12.91 -7.72
C PRO A 293 9.73 12.03 -8.27
N ALA A 294 9.12 11.24 -7.39
CA ALA A 294 7.92 10.49 -7.73
C ALA A 294 6.78 11.45 -8.17
N LYS A 295 6.36 11.36 -9.42
CA LYS A 295 5.27 12.18 -9.99
C LYS A 295 3.92 11.68 -9.48
N ARG A 296 3.41 12.28 -8.40
CA ARG A 296 2.07 12.00 -7.86
C ARG A 296 1.35 13.30 -7.55
N THR A 297 0.03 13.30 -7.77
CA THR A 297 -0.81 14.38 -7.27
C THR A 297 -1.03 14.15 -5.78
N ARG A 298 -0.58 15.07 -4.94
CA ARG A 298 -0.70 14.98 -3.47
C ARG A 298 -1.86 15.84 -3.00
N ILE A 299 -2.76 15.25 -2.21
CA ILE A 299 -3.91 15.93 -1.62
C ILE A 299 -3.74 15.88 -0.10
N THR A 300 -3.68 17.03 0.54
CA THR A 300 -3.51 17.18 1.98
C THR A 300 -4.77 17.83 2.55
N VAL A 301 -5.43 17.14 3.47
CA VAL A 301 -6.65 17.64 4.14
C VAL A 301 -6.29 17.99 5.57
N THR A 302 -6.33 19.28 5.90
CA THR A 302 -6.18 19.78 7.26
C THR A 302 -7.54 19.84 7.93
N TRP A 303 -7.66 19.21 9.10
CA TRP A 303 -8.96 18.89 9.68
C TRP A 303 -8.89 18.74 11.20
N LYS A 304 -10.07 18.66 11.83
CA LYS A 304 -10.23 18.27 13.22
C LYS A 304 -11.45 17.37 13.38
N SER A 305 -11.52 16.65 14.50
CA SER A 305 -12.68 15.82 14.84
C SER A 305 -13.37 16.33 16.12
N PRO A 306 -14.52 17.02 15.98
CA PRO A 306 -15.24 17.56 17.14
C PRO A 306 -15.74 16.49 18.11
N THR A 307 -16.15 15.32 17.59
CA THR A 307 -16.74 14.24 18.39
C THR A 307 -15.78 13.09 18.69
N GLY A 308 -14.54 13.17 18.21
CA GLY A 308 -13.54 12.10 18.28
C GLY A 308 -13.72 11.03 17.20
N ILE A 309 -12.61 10.40 16.82
CA ILE A 309 -12.59 9.25 15.91
C ILE A 309 -12.32 7.98 16.71
N LEU A 310 -13.14 6.96 16.52
CA LEU A 310 -12.90 5.63 17.09
C LEU A 310 -12.73 4.60 15.96
N VAL A 311 -11.51 4.10 15.80
CA VAL A 311 -11.23 2.85 15.09
C VAL A 311 -10.90 1.84 16.16
N ALA A 312 -11.76 0.85 16.38
CA ALA A 312 -11.61 -0.07 17.51
C ALA A 312 -10.43 -1.03 17.30
N ASP A 313 -9.62 -1.22 18.33
CA ASP A 313 -8.74 -2.38 18.43
C ASP A 313 -9.48 -3.50 19.16
N PRO A 314 -9.83 -4.61 18.48
CA PRO A 314 -10.49 -5.71 19.14
C PRO A 314 -9.55 -6.51 20.04
N GLY A 315 -8.22 -6.41 19.88
CA GLY A 315 -7.23 -7.16 20.67
C GLY A 315 -7.05 -6.61 22.08
N LEU A 316 -6.91 -5.29 22.20
CA LEU A 316 -6.50 -4.65 23.47
C LEU A 316 -7.49 -4.82 24.62
N SER A 317 -8.79 -4.97 24.33
CA SER A 317 -9.82 -5.11 25.39
C SER A 317 -10.41 -6.52 25.49
N LYS A 318 -9.87 -7.50 24.75
CA LYS A 318 -10.47 -8.84 24.65
C LYS A 318 -10.39 -9.61 25.97
N GLN A 319 -9.21 -9.68 26.57
CA GLN A 319 -8.99 -10.44 27.80
C GLN A 319 -9.79 -9.82 28.95
N ASP A 320 -9.64 -8.51 29.16
CA ASP A 320 -10.40 -7.77 30.17
C ASP A 320 -11.92 -7.95 30.03
N LYS A 321 -12.44 -7.98 28.79
CA LYS A 321 -13.87 -8.25 28.54
C LYS A 321 -14.26 -9.68 28.85
N ALA A 322 -13.38 -10.65 28.62
CA ALA A 322 -13.60 -12.05 28.94
C ALA A 322 -13.59 -12.26 30.46
N ASP A 323 -12.60 -11.72 31.15
CA ASP A 323 -12.46 -11.78 32.62
C ASP A 323 -13.67 -11.10 33.29
N LEU A 324 -14.06 -9.90 32.83
CA LEU A 324 -15.25 -9.22 33.34
C LEU A 324 -16.53 -10.03 33.10
N LYS A 325 -16.63 -10.73 31.97
CA LYS A 325 -17.78 -11.58 31.66
C LYS A 325 -17.84 -12.78 32.61
N GLU A 326 -16.71 -13.44 32.87
CA GLU A 326 -16.61 -14.57 33.80
C GLU A 326 -16.96 -14.14 35.23
N GLU A 327 -16.38 -13.04 35.72
CA GLU A 327 -16.70 -12.50 37.04
C GLU A 327 -18.19 -12.15 37.18
N ARG A 328 -18.81 -11.63 36.11
CA ARG A 328 -20.24 -11.30 36.09
C ARG A 328 -21.10 -12.55 36.18
N GLU A 329 -20.77 -13.59 35.41
CA GLU A 329 -21.48 -14.86 35.44
C GLU A 329 -21.37 -15.54 36.82
N ALA A 330 -20.19 -15.48 37.45
CA ALA A 330 -19.98 -15.95 38.81
C ALA A 330 -20.79 -15.16 39.86
N ALA A 331 -20.79 -13.82 39.78
CA ALA A 331 -21.59 -12.98 40.67
C ALA A 331 -23.09 -13.26 40.53
N LEU A 332 -23.58 -13.45 39.30
CA LEU A 332 -24.98 -13.78 39.04
C LEU A 332 -25.36 -15.16 39.59
N ALA A 333 -24.48 -16.16 39.43
CA ALA A 333 -24.67 -17.50 39.98
C ALA A 333 -24.74 -17.50 41.52
N GLU A 334 -24.01 -16.59 42.17
CA GLU A 334 -24.01 -16.41 43.63
C GLU A 334 -25.09 -15.44 44.14
N GLY A 335 -25.95 -14.90 43.25
CA GLY A 335 -26.97 -13.93 43.62
C GLY A 335 -26.42 -12.59 44.12
N ARG A 336 -25.16 -12.27 43.79
CA ARG A 336 -24.48 -11.02 44.15
C ARG A 336 -24.73 -9.94 43.09
N ILE A 337 -24.87 -8.70 43.53
CA ILE A 337 -24.97 -7.54 42.63
C ILE A 337 -23.61 -7.33 41.95
N PHE A 338 -23.60 -7.25 40.62
CA PHE A 338 -22.41 -6.96 39.82
C PHE A 338 -22.41 -5.49 39.38
N ASP A 339 -21.61 -4.66 40.06
CA ASP A 339 -21.57 -3.20 39.87
C ASP A 339 -20.25 -2.70 39.22
N LYS A 340 -19.53 -3.59 38.53
CA LYS A 340 -18.32 -3.18 37.79
C LYS A 340 -18.71 -2.49 36.48
N LYS A 341 -18.00 -1.40 36.16
CA LYS A 341 -18.13 -0.68 34.88
C LYS A 341 -17.72 -1.58 33.70
N PRO A 342 -18.32 -1.42 32.51
CA PRO A 342 -17.89 -2.18 31.35
C PRO A 342 -16.47 -1.78 30.93
N VAL A 343 -15.69 -2.77 30.50
CA VAL A 343 -14.40 -2.53 29.86
C VAL A 343 -14.64 -1.80 28.54
N PRO A 344 -14.09 -0.59 28.36
CA PRO A 344 -14.34 0.18 27.15
C PRO A 344 -13.67 -0.46 25.94
N THR A 345 -14.27 -0.23 24.78
CA THR A 345 -13.59 -0.46 23.51
C THR A 345 -12.60 0.68 23.29
N VAL A 346 -11.32 0.33 23.17
CA VAL A 346 -10.22 1.28 23.02
C VAL A 346 -9.87 1.53 21.55
N PRO A 347 -9.32 2.71 21.23
CA PRO A 347 -8.89 3.05 19.87
C PRO A 347 -7.63 2.29 19.45
N LEU A 348 -7.50 2.09 18.14
CA LEU A 348 -6.35 1.49 17.47
C LEU A 348 -5.10 2.37 17.57
N ARG A 349 -3.95 1.73 17.77
CA ARG A 349 -2.64 2.38 17.97
C ARG A 349 -1.58 1.84 17.01
N ASP A 350 -0.60 2.67 16.66
CA ASP A 350 0.39 2.31 15.62
C ASP A 350 1.40 1.26 16.07
N ALA A 351 1.77 1.29 17.35
CA ALA A 351 2.85 0.47 17.90
C ALA A 351 2.38 -0.88 18.47
N GLY A 352 1.13 -1.29 18.23
CA GLY A 352 0.59 -2.55 18.74
C GLY A 352 0.49 -2.65 20.27
N GLY A 353 0.65 -1.55 21.00
CA GLY A 353 0.54 -1.46 22.45
C GLY A 353 -0.21 -0.21 22.91
N GLU A 354 -0.51 -0.13 24.21
CA GLU A 354 -1.37 0.91 24.81
C GLU A 354 -0.79 2.33 24.76
N ASP A 355 0.54 2.47 24.71
CA ASP A 355 1.22 3.78 24.75
C ASP A 355 1.48 4.41 23.38
N GLY A 356 1.12 3.71 22.29
CA GLY A 356 1.36 4.20 20.93
C GLY A 356 0.44 5.36 20.53
N PRO A 357 0.81 6.16 19.51
CA PRO A 357 -0.09 7.18 18.97
C PRO A 357 -1.37 6.53 18.42
N LEU A 358 -2.47 7.26 18.51
CA LEU A 358 -3.73 6.86 17.90
C LEU A 358 -3.55 6.78 16.39
N VAL A 359 -4.17 5.79 15.75
CA VAL A 359 -4.11 5.61 14.30
C VAL A 359 -5.50 5.62 13.70
N LEU A 360 -5.67 6.46 12.69
CA LEU A 360 -6.73 6.35 11.71
C LEU A 360 -6.11 5.70 10.46
N PRO A 361 -6.38 4.40 10.22
CA PRO A 361 -5.74 3.69 9.12
C PRO A 361 -6.10 4.29 7.77
N GLY A 362 -5.14 4.37 6.87
CA GLY A 362 -5.36 4.81 5.50
C GLY A 362 -6.36 3.91 4.78
N SER A 363 -6.40 2.62 5.12
CA SER A 363 -7.43 1.68 4.65
C SER A 363 -8.85 2.07 5.09
N SER A 364 -9.03 2.59 6.30
CA SER A 364 -10.33 3.04 6.82
C SER A 364 -10.82 4.31 6.11
N VAL A 365 -9.94 5.31 5.98
CA VAL A 365 -10.25 6.54 5.23
C VAL A 365 -10.55 6.21 3.78
N ARG A 366 -9.70 5.39 3.13
CA ARG A 366 -9.91 4.92 1.77
C ARG A 366 -11.23 4.17 1.59
N GLY A 367 -11.60 3.32 2.55
CA GLY A 367 -12.88 2.60 2.54
C GLY A 367 -14.07 3.55 2.57
N ALA A 368 -14.03 4.57 3.44
CA ALA A 368 -15.06 5.60 3.53
C ALA A 368 -15.16 6.45 2.23
N LEU A 369 -14.02 6.91 1.71
CA LEU A 369 -13.95 7.65 0.44
C LEU A 369 -14.50 6.81 -0.72
N ARG A 370 -14.13 5.52 -0.79
CA ARG A 370 -14.60 4.60 -1.83
C ARG A 370 -16.11 4.38 -1.76
N ALA A 371 -16.64 4.15 -0.55
CA ALA A 371 -18.08 3.98 -0.36
C ALA A 371 -18.87 5.21 -0.83
N ARG A 372 -18.35 6.42 -0.56
CA ARG A 372 -18.95 7.67 -1.06
C ARG A 372 -18.79 7.84 -2.57
N ALA A 373 -17.63 7.55 -3.13
CA ALA A 373 -17.42 7.56 -4.58
C ALA A 373 -18.43 6.64 -5.29
N SER A 374 -18.60 5.41 -4.77
CA SER A 374 -19.56 4.43 -5.28
C SER A 374 -20.99 4.96 -5.17
N ARG A 375 -21.38 5.54 -4.02
CA ARG A 375 -22.71 6.15 -3.85
C ARG A 375 -22.95 7.29 -4.84
N ILE A 376 -22.02 8.23 -5.00
CA ILE A 376 -22.14 9.36 -5.95
C ILE A 376 -22.29 8.81 -7.36
N ALA A 377 -21.37 7.94 -7.79
CA ALA A 377 -21.36 7.38 -9.14
C ALA A 377 -22.67 6.64 -9.45
N ARG A 378 -23.15 5.77 -8.55
CA ARG A 378 -24.41 5.03 -8.71
C ARG A 378 -25.62 5.96 -8.74
N THR A 379 -25.61 7.03 -7.95
CA THR A 379 -26.68 8.05 -7.96
C THR A 379 -26.76 8.76 -9.31
N VAL A 380 -25.61 9.14 -9.89
CA VAL A 380 -25.54 9.77 -11.22
C VAL A 380 -26.00 8.78 -12.30
N LEU A 381 -25.52 7.53 -12.25
CA LEU A 381 -25.90 6.49 -13.21
C LEU A 381 -27.41 6.25 -13.24
N VAL A 382 -28.06 6.09 -12.08
CA VAL A 382 -29.51 5.85 -12.01
C VAL A 382 -30.30 7.13 -12.29
N GLY A 383 -29.98 8.21 -11.59
CA GLY A 383 -30.79 9.42 -11.58
C GLY A 383 -30.63 10.29 -12.81
N ALA A 384 -29.39 10.49 -13.28
CA ALA A 384 -29.10 11.36 -14.42
C ALA A 384 -29.01 10.60 -15.75
N LEU A 385 -28.52 9.36 -15.72
CA LEU A 385 -28.24 8.57 -16.94
C LEU A 385 -29.23 7.43 -17.18
N GLY A 386 -30.26 7.28 -16.32
CA GLY A 386 -31.32 6.29 -16.47
C GLY A 386 -30.85 4.82 -16.45
N GLN A 387 -29.64 4.56 -15.96
CA GLN A 387 -29.04 3.22 -15.95
C GLN A 387 -29.71 2.33 -14.91
N ARG A 388 -29.93 1.07 -15.27
CA ARG A 388 -30.35 0.05 -14.32
C ARG A 388 -29.12 -0.61 -13.71
N LEU A 389 -28.97 -0.51 -12.40
CA LEU A 389 -27.86 -1.10 -11.67
C LEU A 389 -28.30 -2.34 -10.90
N ASP A 390 -27.34 -3.23 -10.64
CA ASP A 390 -27.56 -4.38 -9.80
C ASP A 390 -27.91 -3.99 -8.36
N ASN A 391 -28.85 -4.75 -7.81
CA ASN A 391 -29.30 -4.57 -6.44
C ASN A 391 -28.37 -5.31 -5.47
N TRP A 392 -27.46 -4.57 -4.83
CA TRP A 392 -26.53 -5.07 -3.82
C TRP A 392 -27.17 -5.34 -2.44
N SER A 393 -28.48 -5.18 -2.29
CA SER A 393 -29.19 -5.56 -1.05
C SER A 393 -29.41 -7.07 -0.93
N LYS A 394 -29.14 -7.85 -1.99
CA LYS A 394 -29.36 -9.29 -1.98
C LYS A 394 -28.29 -10.01 -1.13
N PRO A 395 -28.66 -11.06 -0.38
CA PRO A 395 -27.77 -11.71 0.58
C PRO A 395 -26.64 -12.52 -0.07
N ASP A 396 -26.77 -12.91 -1.33
CA ASP A 396 -25.78 -13.66 -2.11
C ASP A 396 -24.65 -12.78 -2.67
N ILE A 397 -24.78 -11.46 -2.59
CA ILE A 397 -23.78 -10.51 -3.10
C ILE A 397 -22.77 -10.18 -2.01
N THR A 398 -21.55 -10.66 -2.17
CA THR A 398 -20.46 -10.41 -1.23
C THR A 398 -19.85 -9.03 -1.42
N VAL A 399 -19.01 -8.59 -0.47
CA VAL A 399 -18.26 -7.34 -0.65
C VAL A 399 -17.29 -7.42 -1.84
N HIS A 400 -16.75 -8.60 -2.14
CA HIS A 400 -15.85 -8.78 -3.28
C HIS A 400 -16.57 -8.59 -4.62
N ASP A 401 -17.81 -9.07 -4.72
CA ASP A 401 -18.64 -8.85 -5.91
C ASP A 401 -18.93 -7.36 -6.09
N GLN A 402 -19.31 -6.66 -5.02
CA GLN A 402 -19.54 -5.21 -5.07
C GLN A 402 -18.26 -4.41 -5.44
N LEU A 403 -17.08 -4.90 -5.05
CA LEU A 403 -15.79 -4.28 -5.42
C LEU A 403 -15.49 -4.44 -6.91
N ALA A 404 -15.88 -5.58 -7.50
CA ALA A 404 -15.72 -5.88 -8.92
C ALA A 404 -16.74 -5.12 -9.78
N ASP A 405 -17.95 -4.92 -9.26
CA ASP A 405 -19.07 -4.26 -9.94
C ASP A 405 -19.14 -2.74 -9.67
N ASP A 406 -18.17 -2.17 -8.95
CA ASP A 406 -18.07 -0.72 -8.75
C ASP A 406 -17.99 0.01 -10.12
N PRO A 407 -18.59 1.20 -10.30
CA PRO A 407 -18.48 1.97 -11.54
C PRO A 407 -17.04 2.21 -11.98
N THR A 408 -16.80 2.38 -13.28
CA THR A 408 -15.47 2.41 -13.89
C THR A 408 -14.49 3.37 -13.21
N LEU A 409 -14.86 4.64 -13.03
CA LEU A 409 -14.00 5.60 -12.33
C LEU A 409 -13.72 5.23 -10.86
N VAL A 410 -14.65 4.54 -10.18
CA VAL A 410 -14.44 4.05 -8.81
C VAL A 410 -13.40 2.93 -8.81
N ARG A 411 -13.42 2.04 -9.81
CA ARG A 411 -12.38 1.01 -9.99
C ARG A 411 -11.04 1.61 -10.39
N ASP A 412 -11.01 2.63 -11.25
CA ASP A 412 -9.77 3.32 -11.63
C ASP A 412 -9.10 3.96 -10.39
N LEU A 413 -9.89 4.65 -9.55
CA LEU A 413 -9.40 5.31 -8.34
C LEU A 413 -9.03 4.30 -7.24
N PHE A 414 -9.91 3.34 -6.94
CA PHE A 414 -9.81 2.50 -5.75
C PHE A 414 -9.53 1.02 -6.03
N GLY A 415 -9.37 0.62 -7.28
CA GLY A 415 -9.02 -0.74 -7.68
C GLY A 415 -10.12 -1.77 -7.49
N THR A 416 -9.81 -3.01 -7.83
CA THR A 416 -10.61 -4.20 -7.56
C THR A 416 -9.81 -5.16 -6.66
N THR A 417 -10.28 -6.39 -6.49
CA THR A 417 -9.50 -7.48 -5.89
C THR A 417 -8.30 -7.87 -6.76
N GLU A 418 -8.38 -7.65 -8.07
CA GLU A 418 -7.36 -8.06 -9.04
C GLU A 418 -6.42 -6.91 -9.42
N GLN A 419 -6.93 -5.67 -9.43
CA GLN A 419 -6.21 -4.51 -9.91
C GLN A 419 -6.07 -3.44 -8.84
N ARG A 420 -4.85 -2.93 -8.68
CA ARG A 420 -4.60 -1.81 -7.76
C ARG A 420 -5.06 -0.49 -8.39
N GLY A 421 -5.91 0.24 -7.65
CA GLY A 421 -6.34 1.59 -8.01
C GLY A 421 -5.25 2.66 -7.87
N ALA A 422 -5.51 3.82 -8.47
CA ALA A 422 -4.61 4.96 -8.51
C ALA A 422 -4.46 5.70 -7.16
N LEU A 423 -5.48 5.65 -6.30
CA LEU A 423 -5.50 6.36 -5.03
C LEU A 423 -4.86 5.55 -3.91
N THR A 424 -3.84 6.15 -3.29
CA THR A 424 -3.22 5.71 -2.05
C THR A 424 -3.61 6.66 -0.93
N VAL A 425 -3.91 6.12 0.26
CA VAL A 425 -4.23 6.92 1.46
C VAL A 425 -3.28 6.53 2.57
N LEU A 426 -2.58 7.50 3.15
CA LEU A 426 -1.63 7.24 4.23
C LEU A 426 -2.34 7.11 5.59
N ASP A 427 -1.74 6.35 6.50
CA ASP A 427 -2.18 6.35 7.90
C ASP A 427 -2.04 7.76 8.49
N THR A 428 -3.05 8.18 9.24
CA THR A 428 -3.05 9.45 9.96
C THR A 428 -2.89 9.17 11.45
N GLN A 429 -1.98 9.86 12.11
CA GLN A 429 -1.71 9.66 13.54
C GLN A 429 -2.24 10.82 14.37
N ALA A 430 -2.48 10.58 15.66
CA ALA A 430 -2.71 11.62 16.63
C ALA A 430 -2.04 11.27 17.96
N ALA A 431 -1.53 12.29 18.65
CA ALA A 431 -1.21 12.13 20.05
C ALA A 431 -2.49 11.83 20.85
N PRO A 432 -2.49 10.83 21.75
CA PRO A 432 -3.63 10.57 22.61
C PRO A 432 -3.98 11.82 23.42
N SER A 433 -5.29 12.09 23.61
CA SER A 433 -5.73 13.13 24.54
C SER A 433 -5.30 12.78 25.96
N ALA A 434 -4.84 13.77 26.73
CA ALA A 434 -4.42 13.60 28.12
C ALA A 434 -5.55 13.09 29.03
N ASN A 435 -6.81 13.42 28.68
CA ASN A 435 -8.00 13.02 29.42
C ASN A 435 -9.02 12.40 28.44
N PRO A 436 -8.86 11.12 28.06
CA PRO A 436 -9.89 10.42 27.30
C PRO A 436 -11.19 10.34 28.11
N ARG A 437 -12.33 10.42 27.44
CA ARG A 437 -13.62 10.14 28.07
C ARG A 437 -14.03 8.70 27.81
N THR A 438 -14.60 8.06 28.82
CA THR A 438 -15.29 6.78 28.65
C THR A 438 -16.78 7.03 28.54
N VAL A 439 -17.37 6.65 27.42
CA VAL A 439 -18.81 6.75 27.17
C VAL A 439 -19.43 5.39 27.40
N THR A 440 -20.28 5.28 28.41
CA THR A 440 -21.05 4.07 28.69
C THR A 440 -22.41 4.15 28.02
N HIS A 441 -22.81 3.05 27.38
CA HIS A 441 -24.07 2.91 26.68
C HIS A 441 -24.87 1.73 27.24
N ASN A 442 -26.19 1.90 27.24
CA ASN A 442 -27.13 0.83 27.50
C ASN A 442 -27.47 0.13 26.19
N ALA A 443 -27.37 -1.20 26.12
CA ALA A 443 -28.00 -1.93 25.03
C ALA A 443 -29.52 -1.90 25.23
N GLY A 444 -30.27 -1.51 24.19
CA GLY A 444 -31.72 -1.58 24.21
C GLY A 444 -32.21 -2.98 23.87
N ASP A 445 -33.13 -3.50 24.67
CA ASP A 445 -33.90 -4.69 24.30
C ASP A 445 -34.96 -4.29 23.27
N ARG A 446 -34.86 -4.87 22.07
CA ARG A 446 -35.76 -4.58 20.95
C ARG A 446 -37.17 -5.11 21.16
N TRP A 447 -37.36 -6.08 22.06
CA TRP A 447 -38.69 -6.62 22.36
C TRP A 447 -39.43 -5.77 23.38
N THR A 448 -38.78 -5.42 24.50
CA THR A 448 -39.41 -4.64 25.57
C THR A 448 -39.32 -3.13 25.38
N GLY A 449 -38.41 -2.64 24.53
CA GLY A 449 -38.08 -1.22 24.42
C GLY A 449 -37.34 -0.66 25.63
N GLY A 450 -37.01 -1.52 26.61
CA GLY A 450 -36.24 -1.17 27.80
C GLY A 450 -34.74 -1.37 27.64
N VAL A 451 -34.00 -1.24 28.74
CA VAL A 451 -32.57 -1.58 28.79
C VAL A 451 -32.44 -3.09 28.94
N ALA A 452 -31.63 -3.71 28.07
CA ALA A 452 -31.26 -5.11 28.23
C ALA A 452 -30.41 -5.28 29.49
N GLU A 453 -30.84 -6.16 30.39
CA GLU A 453 -30.19 -6.40 31.68
C GLU A 453 -28.75 -6.87 31.48
N GLY A 454 -27.82 -6.26 32.22
CA GLY A 454 -26.39 -6.59 32.17
C GLY A 454 -25.68 -6.24 30.87
N ALA A 455 -26.32 -5.57 29.91
CA ALA A 455 -25.77 -5.28 28.58
C ALA A 455 -25.22 -3.85 28.45
N LEU A 456 -24.40 -3.44 29.42
CA LEU A 456 -23.61 -2.20 29.36
C LEU A 456 -22.38 -2.40 28.49
N TYR A 457 -22.02 -1.40 27.70
CA TYR A 457 -20.74 -1.37 26.98
C TYR A 457 -20.15 0.03 26.98
N GLY A 458 -18.82 0.11 26.98
CA GLY A 458 -18.06 1.36 27.00
C GLY A 458 -17.31 1.62 25.69
N GLU A 459 -17.06 2.88 25.40
CA GLU A 459 -16.19 3.35 24.32
C GLU A 459 -15.25 4.42 24.89
N GLU A 460 -13.95 4.25 24.67
CA GLU A 460 -12.96 5.30 24.96
C GLU A 460 -12.93 6.27 23.78
N VAL A 461 -13.08 7.57 24.07
CA VAL A 461 -13.08 8.62 23.05
C VAL A 461 -12.10 9.71 23.44
N HIS A 462 -11.20 10.05 22.50
CA HIS A 462 -10.28 11.17 22.64
C HIS A 462 -10.86 12.40 21.93
N ASP A 463 -11.66 13.18 22.63
CA ASP A 463 -12.17 14.44 22.10
C ASP A 463 -11.03 15.44 21.89
N GLY A 464 -11.09 16.19 20.79
CA GLY A 464 -10.10 17.23 20.50
C GLY A 464 -8.67 16.70 20.27
N ALA A 465 -8.49 15.40 20.04
CA ALA A 465 -7.21 14.84 19.62
C ALA A 465 -6.70 15.60 18.39
N ARG A 466 -5.42 16.01 18.43
CA ARG A 466 -4.77 16.69 17.32
C ARG A 466 -4.27 15.64 16.34
N TRP A 467 -5.07 15.41 15.31
CA TRP A 467 -4.72 14.54 14.20
C TRP A 467 -3.78 15.27 13.25
N ASP A 468 -2.82 14.53 12.72
CA ASP A 468 -2.06 14.93 11.55
C ASP A 468 -3.01 15.12 10.34
N ASP A 469 -2.52 15.78 9.29
CA ASP A 469 -3.28 15.93 8.05
C ASP A 469 -3.57 14.57 7.41
N ILE A 470 -4.75 14.41 6.83
CA ILE A 470 -5.03 13.25 5.97
C ILE A 470 -4.31 13.47 4.65
N VAL A 471 -3.43 12.54 4.28
CA VAL A 471 -2.66 12.60 3.04
C VAL A 471 -3.13 11.53 2.06
N LEU A 472 -3.57 11.98 0.88
CA LEU A 472 -3.90 11.14 -0.27
C LEU A 472 -2.88 11.37 -1.38
N GLU A 473 -2.50 10.30 -2.08
CA GLU A 473 -1.64 10.37 -3.26
C GLU A 473 -2.36 9.70 -4.43
N LEU A 474 -2.58 10.46 -5.50
CA LEU A 474 -3.13 9.95 -6.75
C LEU A 474 -1.99 9.74 -7.74
N ASP A 475 -1.85 8.50 -8.19
CA ASP A 475 -0.83 8.08 -9.16
C ASP A 475 -1.41 8.17 -10.59
N PRO A 476 -1.03 9.19 -11.40
CA PRO A 476 -1.59 9.40 -12.74
C PRO A 476 -1.28 8.25 -13.69
N ASP A 477 -0.20 7.50 -13.44
CA ASP A 477 0.24 6.38 -14.28
C ASP A 477 -0.56 5.10 -14.02
N ARG A 478 -1.34 5.08 -12.94
CA ARG A 478 -2.30 4.02 -12.65
C ARG A 478 -3.69 4.31 -13.19
N LEU A 479 -3.92 5.53 -13.67
CA LEU A 479 -5.11 5.86 -14.43
C LEU A 479 -4.84 5.55 -15.91
N PRO A 480 -5.87 5.18 -16.69
CA PRO A 480 -5.73 5.02 -18.13
C PRO A 480 -5.10 6.24 -18.79
N ASN A 481 -4.31 6.01 -19.85
CA ASN A 481 -3.56 7.05 -20.54
C ASN A 481 -4.43 7.91 -21.46
N GLU A 482 -5.54 8.40 -20.91
CA GLU A 482 -6.53 9.24 -21.56
C GLU A 482 -6.79 10.46 -20.66
N GLN A 483 -6.41 11.65 -21.12
CA GLN A 483 -6.51 12.88 -20.33
C GLN A 483 -7.92 13.14 -19.80
N ASN A 484 -8.95 12.94 -20.63
CA ASN A 484 -10.35 13.12 -20.23
C ASN A 484 -10.74 12.14 -19.10
N ARG A 485 -10.26 10.89 -19.14
CA ARG A 485 -10.54 9.89 -18.10
C ARG A 485 -9.82 10.23 -16.79
N ARG A 486 -8.60 10.77 -16.85
CA ARG A 486 -7.89 11.30 -15.67
C ARG A 486 -8.62 12.49 -15.05
N CYS A 487 -9.05 13.45 -15.88
CA CYS A 487 -9.84 14.60 -15.43
C CYS A 487 -11.20 14.15 -14.86
N ALA A 488 -11.84 13.13 -15.45
CA ALA A 488 -13.09 12.58 -14.94
C ALA A 488 -12.91 11.87 -13.58
N ALA A 489 -11.82 11.12 -13.40
CA ALA A 489 -11.45 10.54 -12.11
C ALA A 489 -11.20 11.63 -11.06
N TRP A 490 -10.54 12.73 -11.43
CA TRP A 490 -10.39 13.91 -10.56
C TRP A 490 -11.75 14.52 -10.18
N CYS A 491 -12.68 14.67 -11.12
CA CYS A 491 -14.03 15.14 -10.82
C CYS A 491 -14.74 14.26 -9.79
N LEU A 492 -14.72 12.93 -9.95
CA LEU A 492 -15.34 12.02 -8.99
C LEU A 492 -14.68 12.11 -7.61
N LEU A 493 -13.34 12.10 -7.55
CA LEU A 493 -12.60 12.23 -6.30
C LEU A 493 -12.88 13.58 -5.61
N GLY A 494 -12.90 14.67 -6.39
CA GLY A 494 -13.19 16.01 -5.91
C GLY A 494 -14.60 16.14 -5.32
N LEU A 495 -15.61 15.46 -5.89
CA LEU A 495 -16.95 15.42 -5.30
C LEU A 495 -16.94 14.72 -3.93
N VAL A 496 -16.19 13.63 -3.78
CA VAL A 496 -16.03 12.95 -2.48
C VAL A 496 -15.31 13.85 -1.47
N LEU A 497 -14.27 14.58 -1.90
CA LEU A 497 -13.55 15.53 -1.06
C LEU A 497 -14.44 16.71 -0.65
N ALA A 498 -15.34 17.17 -1.51
CA ALA A 498 -16.34 18.17 -1.17
C ALA A 498 -17.29 17.66 -0.07
N GLU A 499 -17.79 16.42 -0.18
CA GLU A 499 -18.64 15.80 0.85
C GLU A 499 -17.93 15.61 2.21
N LEU A 500 -16.63 15.28 2.18
CA LEU A 500 -15.77 15.25 3.36
C LEU A 500 -15.62 16.66 3.95
N SER A 501 -15.40 17.65 3.10
CA SER A 501 -15.19 19.05 3.51
C SER A 501 -16.43 19.66 4.15
N THR A 502 -17.63 19.28 3.70
CA THR A 502 -18.89 19.69 4.34
C THR A 502 -19.22 18.93 5.62
N GLY A 503 -18.38 17.98 6.06
CA GLY A 503 -18.56 17.16 7.26
C GLY A 503 -19.66 16.10 7.13
N THR A 504 -20.08 15.76 5.91
CA THR A 504 -21.15 14.77 5.67
C THR A 504 -20.62 13.34 5.64
N LEU A 505 -19.30 13.17 5.54
CA LEU A 505 -18.62 11.88 5.54
C LEU A 505 -17.92 11.67 6.89
N PRO A 506 -18.51 10.88 7.82
CA PRO A 506 -17.83 10.54 9.05
C PRO A 506 -16.71 9.52 8.79
N LEU A 507 -15.66 9.56 9.61
CA LEU A 507 -14.54 8.62 9.59
C LEU A 507 -14.52 7.76 10.86
N GLY A 508 -13.98 6.56 10.75
CA GLY A 508 -13.96 5.58 11.85
C GLY A 508 -15.30 4.85 12.01
N SER A 509 -15.52 4.32 13.21
CA SER A 509 -16.69 3.52 13.57
C SER A 509 -17.67 4.33 14.43
N ARG A 510 -18.88 3.79 14.63
CA ARG A 510 -19.92 4.38 15.50
C ARG A 510 -20.47 5.73 15.03
N GLY A 511 -20.48 5.99 13.71
CA GLY A 511 -21.11 7.17 13.12
C GLY A 511 -22.58 7.36 13.54
N THR A 512 -23.34 6.27 13.70
CA THR A 512 -24.74 6.31 14.17
C THR A 512 -24.89 6.68 15.65
N ARG A 513 -23.78 6.74 16.40
CA ARG A 513 -23.71 7.18 17.80
C ARG A 513 -23.12 8.58 17.94
N GLY A 514 -22.92 9.29 16.83
CA GLY A 514 -22.39 10.66 16.81
C GLY A 514 -20.86 10.77 16.83
N LEU A 515 -20.11 9.66 16.80
CA LEU A 515 -18.65 9.68 16.65
C LEU A 515 -18.26 9.85 15.17
N GLY A 516 -17.01 10.21 14.92
CA GLY A 516 -16.46 10.21 13.57
C GLY A 516 -16.64 11.51 12.81
N GLN A 517 -17.14 12.58 13.44
CA GLN A 517 -17.34 13.85 12.75
C GLN A 517 -16.01 14.42 12.26
N VAL A 518 -15.99 14.89 11.02
CA VAL A 518 -14.86 15.54 10.37
C VAL A 518 -15.21 17.00 10.09
N GLU A 519 -14.33 17.91 10.50
CA GLU A 519 -14.40 19.32 10.14
C GLU A 519 -13.12 19.68 9.39
N VAL A 520 -13.23 19.84 8.08
CA VAL A 520 -12.11 20.26 7.22
C VAL A 520 -11.92 21.76 7.35
N THR A 521 -10.67 22.16 7.54
CA THR A 521 -10.22 23.55 7.67
C THR A 521 -9.36 24.00 6.49
N GLY A 522 -8.77 23.06 5.74
CA GLY A 522 -8.04 23.34 4.52
C GLY A 522 -7.88 22.10 3.65
N LEU A 523 -7.83 22.32 2.34
CA LEU A 523 -7.57 21.30 1.34
C LEU A 523 -6.52 21.82 0.37
N THR A 524 -5.34 21.19 0.36
CA THR A 524 -4.23 21.56 -0.53
C THR A 524 -4.00 20.44 -1.54
N VAL A 525 -3.86 20.78 -2.82
CA VAL A 525 -3.65 19.84 -3.92
C VAL A 525 -2.42 20.25 -4.73
N GLU A 526 -1.41 19.39 -4.77
CA GLU A 526 -0.17 19.58 -5.49
C GLU A 526 -0.09 18.60 -6.65
N GLY A 527 0.45 19.03 -7.79
CA GLY A 527 0.67 18.13 -8.93
C GLY A 527 -0.59 17.88 -9.78
N LEU A 528 -1.51 18.84 -9.92
CA LEU A 528 -2.69 18.71 -10.79
C LEU A 528 -2.33 18.68 -12.28
N GLU A 529 -1.22 19.30 -12.66
CA GLU A 529 -0.67 19.26 -14.01
C GLU A 529 -0.33 17.84 -14.47
N LEU A 530 -0.04 16.94 -13.52
CA LEU A 530 0.19 15.52 -13.81
C LEU A 530 -1.08 14.80 -14.31
N LEU A 531 -2.27 15.37 -14.06
CA LEU A 531 -3.54 14.90 -14.59
C LEU A 531 -3.90 15.55 -15.94
N GLY A 532 -3.03 16.41 -16.47
CA GLY A 532 -3.27 17.18 -17.69
C GLY A 532 -4.14 18.42 -17.47
N LEU A 533 -4.23 18.92 -16.23
CA LEU A 533 -4.95 20.15 -15.91
C LEU A 533 -4.01 21.36 -15.94
N PRO A 534 -4.50 22.56 -16.33
CA PRO A 534 -3.68 23.76 -16.32
C PRO A 534 -3.35 24.19 -14.88
N GLY A 535 -2.12 24.65 -14.66
CA GLY A 535 -1.64 25.20 -13.38
C GLY A 535 -0.33 24.56 -12.95
N ASP A 536 0.73 25.36 -12.90
CA ASP A 536 2.08 25.00 -12.45
C ASP A 536 2.26 25.33 -10.96
N GLY A 537 1.44 24.73 -10.10
CA GLY A 537 1.52 25.04 -8.67
C GLY A 537 0.60 24.28 -7.74
N SER A 538 0.78 24.55 -6.45
CA SER A 538 -0.09 24.06 -5.38
C SER A 538 -1.42 24.81 -5.39
N TRP A 539 -2.52 24.08 -5.49
CA TRP A 539 -3.88 24.60 -5.40
C TRP A 539 -4.36 24.52 -3.96
N MET A 540 -4.58 25.67 -3.34
CA MET A 540 -5.12 25.75 -2.00
C MET A 540 -6.61 26.08 -2.04
N PHE A 541 -7.43 25.13 -1.62
CA PHE A 541 -8.85 25.32 -1.36
C PHE A 541 -9.01 25.55 0.15
N THR A 542 -8.82 26.79 0.57
CA THR A 542 -8.94 27.16 1.98
C THR A 542 -10.39 27.37 2.36
N ALA A 543 -10.71 27.06 3.61
CA ALA A 543 -11.81 27.73 4.25
C ALA A 543 -11.52 29.24 4.30
N GLY A 544 -12.51 30.11 4.06
CA GLY A 544 -12.30 31.56 4.15
C GLY A 544 -11.85 32.01 5.56
N GLU A 545 -11.77 33.32 5.80
CA GLU A 545 -11.39 33.88 7.12
C GLU A 545 -12.26 33.39 8.31
N GLY A 546 -13.32 32.60 8.06
CA GLY A 546 -14.16 31.91 9.04
C GLY A 546 -14.01 30.37 9.18
N GLN A 547 -12.97 29.71 8.65
CA GLN A 547 -12.67 28.27 8.88
C GLN A 547 -13.83 27.29 8.57
N SER A 548 -14.71 27.62 7.63
CA SER A 548 -15.80 26.75 7.18
C SER A 548 -15.33 25.77 6.09
N GLY A 549 -15.40 24.47 6.35
CA GLY A 549 -15.15 23.43 5.34
C GLY A 549 -16.13 23.47 4.15
N ARG A 550 -17.26 24.19 4.27
CA ARG A 550 -18.16 24.46 3.14
C ARG A 550 -17.53 25.39 2.11
N ASP A 551 -16.73 26.36 2.54
CA ASP A 551 -16.10 27.31 1.63
C ASP A 551 -15.04 26.59 0.79
N ALA A 552 -14.27 25.69 1.42
CA ALA A 552 -13.33 24.81 0.72
C ALA A 552 -14.07 23.89 -0.28
N ALA A 553 -15.23 23.35 0.11
CA ALA A 553 -16.07 22.56 -0.79
C ALA A 553 -16.59 23.40 -1.97
N ASP A 554 -17.08 24.61 -1.74
CA ASP A 554 -17.60 25.49 -2.79
C ASP A 554 -16.49 25.90 -3.78
N ALA A 555 -15.31 26.25 -3.27
CA ALA A 555 -14.14 26.55 -4.09
C ALA A 555 -13.72 25.34 -4.94
N LEU A 556 -13.67 24.14 -4.35
CA LEU A 556 -13.39 22.90 -5.07
C LEU A 556 -14.45 22.62 -6.13
N LEU A 557 -15.74 22.70 -5.80
CA LEU A 557 -16.83 22.46 -6.74
C LEU A 557 -16.81 23.45 -7.92
N LYS A 558 -16.46 24.72 -7.68
CA LYS A 558 -16.26 25.71 -8.74
C LYS A 558 -15.13 25.29 -9.68
N HIS A 559 -14.00 24.85 -9.14
CA HIS A 559 -12.89 24.32 -9.94
C HIS A 559 -13.31 23.08 -10.75
N LEU A 560 -14.01 22.13 -10.13
CA LEU A 560 -14.47 20.90 -10.81
C LEU A 560 -15.44 21.19 -11.96
N ARG A 561 -16.27 22.24 -11.87
CA ARG A 561 -17.13 22.66 -12.99
C ARG A 561 -16.32 23.12 -14.19
N THR A 562 -15.29 23.94 -13.97
CA THR A 562 -14.37 24.37 -15.03
C THR A 562 -13.62 23.19 -15.62
N VAL A 563 -13.14 22.25 -14.80
CA VAL A 563 -12.54 20.99 -15.30
C VAL A 563 -13.54 20.23 -16.16
N ASN A 564 -14.78 20.07 -15.71
CA ASN A 564 -15.80 19.32 -16.43
C ASN A 564 -16.13 19.91 -17.81
N GLU A 565 -16.08 21.23 -17.99
CA GLU A 565 -16.29 21.89 -19.29
C GLU A 565 -15.21 21.52 -20.32
N THR A 566 -14.01 21.15 -19.86
CA THR A 566 -12.90 20.71 -20.72
C THR A 566 -12.96 19.24 -21.13
N ILE A 567 -13.77 18.44 -20.43
CA ILE A 567 -13.87 17.00 -20.64
C ILE A 567 -14.74 16.71 -21.86
N LYS A 568 -14.15 16.08 -22.87
CA LYS A 568 -14.94 15.53 -23.98
C LYS A 568 -15.66 14.26 -23.50
N PRO A 569 -16.98 14.13 -23.72
CA PRO A 569 -17.71 12.92 -23.34
C PRO A 569 -17.13 11.68 -24.00
N ASN A 570 -17.22 10.56 -23.30
CA ASN A 570 -16.86 9.25 -23.82
C ASN A 570 -17.85 8.83 -24.91
N GLY A 571 -17.33 8.38 -26.05
CA GLY A 571 -18.15 8.01 -27.21
C GLY A 571 -19.05 6.81 -26.90
N GLY A 572 -20.35 6.92 -27.18
CA GLY A 572 -21.32 5.83 -26.95
C GLY A 572 -22.11 5.92 -25.64
N ALA A 573 -21.91 6.98 -24.84
CA ALA A 573 -22.76 7.29 -23.70
C ALA A 573 -23.59 8.55 -23.96
N ASP A 574 -24.90 8.52 -23.67
CA ASP A 574 -25.81 9.70 -23.69
C ASP A 574 -25.53 10.70 -22.52
N ALA A 575 -24.33 10.62 -21.95
CA ALA A 575 -23.91 11.31 -20.73
C ALA A 575 -22.98 12.49 -21.07
N ALA A 576 -23.08 13.59 -20.31
CA ALA A 576 -22.24 14.78 -20.50
C ALA A 576 -21.05 14.84 -19.52
N GLY A 577 -19.93 15.38 -20.01
CA GLY A 577 -18.73 15.67 -19.21
C GLY A 577 -18.13 14.44 -18.55
N TRP A 578 -17.67 14.57 -17.30
CA TRP A 578 -17.01 13.49 -16.57
C TRP A 578 -17.90 12.24 -16.37
N SER A 579 -19.22 12.43 -16.29
CA SER A 579 -20.16 11.35 -15.96
C SER A 579 -20.25 10.27 -17.04
N SER A 580 -19.90 10.57 -18.29
CA SER A 580 -19.82 9.57 -19.36
C SER A 580 -18.77 8.49 -19.13
N TYR A 581 -17.76 8.79 -18.31
CA TYR A 581 -16.70 7.83 -17.96
C TYR A 581 -17.09 6.88 -16.82
N LEU A 582 -18.29 7.02 -16.24
CA LEU A 582 -18.83 6.05 -15.28
C LEU A 582 -19.29 4.75 -15.96
N ILE A 583 -19.63 4.82 -17.25
CA ILE A 583 -20.14 3.70 -18.05
C ILE A 583 -18.97 3.05 -18.78
N GLU A 584 -18.91 1.72 -18.77
CA GLU A 584 -18.02 0.98 -19.66
C GLU A 584 -18.52 1.07 -21.11
N THR A 585 -17.72 1.65 -22.00
CA THR A 585 -18.02 1.68 -23.44
C THR A 585 -17.19 0.60 -24.15
N GLY A 586 -17.81 -0.56 -24.45
CA GLY A 586 -17.35 -1.52 -25.48
C GLY A 586 -16.39 -2.63 -25.03
N GLU A 587 -16.82 -3.87 -25.34
CA GLU A 587 -16.17 -5.20 -25.36
C GLU A 587 -15.05 -5.49 -24.35
N LYS A 588 -15.36 -6.38 -23.39
CA LYS A 588 -14.36 -7.20 -22.70
C LYS A 588 -13.52 -7.92 -23.77
N ASN A 589 -12.37 -7.38 -24.11
CA ASN A 589 -11.32 -8.15 -24.76
C ASN A 589 -10.89 -9.23 -23.77
N ASN A 590 -11.48 -10.43 -23.92
CA ASN A 590 -10.90 -11.65 -23.40
C ASN A 590 -9.52 -11.81 -24.05
N ALA A 591 -8.46 -11.60 -23.28
CA ALA A 591 -7.11 -12.09 -23.57
C ALA A 591 -6.41 -12.45 -22.26
#